data_AF-A0A2N3B7J8-F1
#
_entry.id   AF-A0A2N3B7J8-F1
#
_cell.length_a   1.000
_cell.length_b   1.000
_cell.length_c   1.000
_cell.angle_alpha   90.00
_cell.angle_beta   90.00
_cell.angle_gamma   90.00
#
_symmetry.space_group_name_H-M   'P 1'
#
loop_
_entity.id
_entity.type
_entity.pdbx_description
1 polymer ?
#
loop_
_entity_poly.entity_id
_entity_poly.type
_entity_poly.pdbx_seq_one_letter_code
_entity_poly.pdbx_strand_id
1 'polypeptide(L)'
;RTKAAKARLDGALTVRYATRVAEERQAAGKDTGTIRFDDGDFTVVADLPKRVDWDQDRLAAMVERIRAAGDDPAQYVDIAFKVPERKYAAWPDAIRAGFEPARTVRPGTLKIEIVPQGGDQ
;
A
#
# COMPACT_ATOMS: atom_id res chain seq x y z
N ARG A 1 -2.34 -13.23 -20.89
CA ARG A 1 -1.79 -14.58 -20.57
C ARG A 1 -0.41 -14.50 -19.90
N THR A 2 0.50 -13.66 -20.39
CA THR A 2 1.87 -13.48 -19.84
C THR A 2 1.91 -13.09 -18.36
N LYS A 3 1.05 -12.18 -17.90
CA LYS A 3 0.98 -11.78 -16.47
C LYS A 3 0.64 -12.95 -15.54
N ALA A 4 -0.30 -13.80 -15.94
CA ALA A 4 -0.70 -14.97 -15.15
C ALA A 4 0.39 -16.05 -15.15
N ALA A 5 1.08 -16.26 -16.26
CA ALA A 5 2.22 -17.17 -16.33
C ALA A 5 3.38 -16.68 -15.43
N LYS A 6 3.72 -15.39 -15.50
CA LYS A 6 4.72 -14.77 -14.63
C LYS A 6 4.36 -14.93 -13.14
N ALA A 7 3.13 -14.59 -12.75
CA ALA A 7 2.70 -14.71 -11.36
C ALA A 7 2.80 -16.15 -10.83
N ARG A 8 2.51 -17.15 -11.67
CA ARG A 8 2.69 -18.57 -11.30
C ARG A 8 4.16 -18.93 -11.11
N LEU A 9 5.04 -18.48 -12.01
CA LEU A 9 6.48 -18.70 -11.89
C LEU A 9 7.05 -18.03 -10.64
N ASP A 10 6.73 -16.75 -10.41
CA ASP A 10 7.16 -16.00 -9.23
C ASP A 10 6.70 -16.69 -7.93
N GLY A 11 5.46 -17.21 -7.91
CA GLY A 11 4.93 -18.00 -6.80
C GLY A 11 5.71 -19.31 -6.59
N ALA A 12 6.01 -20.05 -7.66
CA ALA A 12 6.79 -21.29 -7.57
C ALA A 12 8.23 -21.04 -7.08
N LEU A 13 8.88 -19.96 -7.55
CA LEU A 13 10.20 -19.54 -7.07
C LEU A 13 10.16 -19.17 -5.59
N THR A 14 9.10 -18.49 -5.14
CA THR A 14 8.90 -18.16 -3.72
C THR A 14 8.79 -19.44 -2.89
N VAL A 15 7.96 -20.41 -3.30
CA VAL A 15 7.81 -21.69 -2.60
C VAL A 15 9.14 -22.44 -2.54
N ARG A 16 9.94 -22.44 -3.61
CA ARG A 16 11.22 -23.15 -3.67
C ARG A 16 12.30 -22.51 -2.78
N TYR A 17 12.40 -21.18 -2.76
CA TYR A 17 13.56 -20.49 -2.19
C TYR A 17 13.29 -19.71 -0.91
N ALA A 18 12.05 -19.49 -0.48
CA ALA A 18 11.74 -18.62 0.67
C ALA A 18 12.52 -19.02 1.94
N THR A 19 12.55 -20.30 2.28
CA THR A 19 13.26 -20.79 3.48
C THR A 19 14.77 -20.54 3.38
N ARG A 20 15.41 -20.98 2.28
CA ARG A 20 16.85 -20.79 2.09
C ARG A 20 17.23 -19.30 2.05
N VAL A 21 16.43 -18.46 1.39
CA VAL A 21 16.63 -17.01 1.38
C VAL A 21 16.57 -16.43 2.79
N ALA A 22 15.66 -16.90 3.65
CA ALA A 22 15.54 -16.44 5.03
C ALA A 22 16.76 -16.87 5.88
N GLU A 23 17.23 -18.10 5.73
CA GLU A 23 18.42 -18.63 6.41
C GLU A 23 19.69 -17.87 6.01
N GLU A 24 19.93 -17.70 4.70
CA GLU A 24 21.07 -16.95 4.17
C GLU A 24 21.03 -15.48 4.61
N ARG A 25 19.82 -14.90 4.69
CA ARG A 25 19.60 -13.54 5.18
C ARG A 25 19.93 -13.41 6.67
N GLN A 26 19.51 -14.37 7.48
CA GLN A 26 19.82 -14.42 8.91
C GLN A 26 21.32 -14.64 9.14
N ALA A 27 21.95 -15.56 8.40
CA ALA A 27 23.39 -15.81 8.46
C ALA A 27 24.21 -14.57 8.08
N ALA A 28 23.70 -13.76 7.14
CA ALA A 28 24.29 -12.48 6.78
C ALA A 28 24.00 -11.34 7.78
N GLY A 29 23.22 -11.59 8.85
CA GLY A 29 22.86 -10.58 9.86
C GLY A 29 21.99 -9.45 9.30
N LYS A 30 21.17 -9.72 8.28
CA LYS A 30 20.33 -8.71 7.61
C LYS A 30 18.86 -8.98 7.86
N ASP A 31 18.07 -7.93 8.08
CA ASP A 31 16.60 -8.05 8.13
C ASP A 31 15.95 -7.80 6.75
N THR A 32 16.64 -7.03 5.89
CA THR A 32 16.16 -6.58 4.57
C THR A 32 17.32 -6.49 3.57
N GLY A 33 17.04 -6.18 2.32
CA GLY A 33 18.00 -6.04 1.23
C GLY A 33 18.15 -7.30 0.38
N THR A 34 19.18 -7.32 -0.45
CA THR A 34 19.40 -8.39 -1.44
C THR A 34 20.32 -9.49 -0.90
N ILE A 35 19.93 -10.74 -1.13
CA ILE A 35 20.74 -11.95 -0.91
C ILE A 35 21.05 -12.60 -2.27
N ARG A 36 22.27 -13.14 -2.39
CA ARG A 36 22.72 -13.89 -3.56
C ARG A 36 23.37 -15.18 -3.10
N PHE A 37 22.97 -16.30 -3.71
CA PHE A 37 23.59 -17.61 -3.49
C PHE A 37 23.48 -18.45 -4.75
N ASP A 38 24.36 -19.43 -4.90
CA ASP A 38 24.34 -20.34 -6.05
C ASP A 38 23.47 -21.57 -5.78
N ASP A 39 22.75 -22.01 -6.82
CA ASP A 39 21.97 -23.25 -6.89
C ASP A 39 22.21 -23.93 -8.24
N GLY A 40 23.20 -24.84 -8.27
CA GLY A 40 23.68 -25.48 -9.49
C GLY A 40 24.36 -24.48 -10.41
N ASP A 41 23.92 -24.44 -11.67
CA ASP A 41 24.46 -23.55 -12.71
C ASP A 41 23.88 -22.12 -12.66
N PHE A 42 23.09 -21.79 -11.62
CA PHE A 42 22.38 -20.53 -11.52
C PHE A 42 22.68 -19.81 -10.20
N THR A 43 22.77 -18.49 -10.25
CA THR A 43 22.74 -17.64 -9.06
C THR A 43 21.32 -17.16 -8.78
N VAL A 44 20.83 -17.46 -7.59
CA VAL A 44 19.54 -16.97 -7.08
C VAL A 44 19.75 -15.59 -6.46
N VAL A 45 18.98 -14.60 -6.92
CA VAL A 45 18.99 -13.24 -6.37
C VAL A 45 17.63 -12.96 -5.74
N ALA A 46 17.60 -12.82 -4.42
CA ALA A 46 16.36 -12.56 -3.67
C ALA A 46 16.42 -11.18 -3.02
N ASP A 47 15.53 -10.29 -3.47
CA ASP A 47 15.41 -8.95 -2.92
C ASP A 47 14.24 -8.85 -1.94
N LEU A 48 14.52 -8.26 -0.76
CA LEU A 48 13.51 -7.92 0.23
C LEU A 48 13.62 -6.43 0.54
N PRO A 49 12.87 -5.56 -0.15
CA PRO A 49 12.99 -4.13 0.02
C PRO A 49 12.58 -3.71 1.43
N LYS A 50 13.24 -2.67 1.96
CA LYS A 50 12.81 -2.02 3.20
C LYS A 50 11.43 -1.39 2.99
N ARG A 51 10.53 -1.60 3.94
CA ARG A 51 9.27 -0.86 4.05
C ARG A 51 9.29 -0.08 5.34
N VAL A 52 8.92 1.19 5.25
CA VAL A 52 8.77 2.06 6.41
C VAL A 52 7.28 2.30 6.56
N ASP A 53 6.74 1.83 7.68
CA ASP A 53 5.37 2.07 8.08
C ASP A 53 5.36 3.06 9.24
N TRP A 54 4.48 4.06 9.16
CA TRP A 54 4.37 5.10 10.17
C TRP A 54 3.08 4.92 10.98
N ASP A 55 3.23 4.83 12.30
CA ASP A 55 2.10 4.87 13.24
C ASP A 55 1.45 6.25 13.20
N GLN A 56 0.28 6.33 12.56
CA GLN A 56 -0.42 7.59 12.31
C GLN A 56 -0.91 8.25 13.60
N ASP A 57 -1.25 7.46 14.63
CA ASP A 57 -1.71 8.01 15.91
C ASP A 57 -0.55 8.68 16.65
N ARG A 58 0.65 8.07 16.59
CA ARG A 58 1.87 8.69 17.12
C ARG A 58 2.26 9.94 16.34
N LEU A 59 2.14 9.93 15.01
CA LEU A 59 2.40 11.11 14.19
C LEU A 59 1.42 12.25 14.52
N ALA A 60 0.13 11.96 14.66
CA ALA A 60 -0.87 12.95 15.05
C ALA A 60 -0.55 13.57 16.42
N ALA A 61 -0.21 12.75 17.41
CA ALA A 61 0.19 13.23 18.73
C ALA A 61 1.46 14.11 18.68
N MET A 62 2.40 13.82 17.79
CA MET A 62 3.61 14.62 17.61
C MET A 62 3.31 15.96 16.93
N VAL A 63 2.44 15.97 15.91
CA VAL A 63 1.96 17.21 15.27
C VAL A 63 1.30 18.14 16.28
N GLU A 64 0.45 17.60 17.17
CA GLU A 64 -0.18 18.42 18.22
C GLU A 64 0.85 18.98 19.22
N ARG A 65 1.89 18.22 19.58
CA ARG A 65 2.97 18.73 20.43
C ARG A 65 3.75 19.88 19.79
N ILE A 66 4.04 19.78 18.49
CA ILE A 66 4.72 20.84 17.73
C ILE A 66 3.87 22.11 17.76
N ARG A 67 2.56 22.01 17.47
CA ARG A 67 1.62 23.14 17.57
C ARG A 67 1.57 23.75 18.96
N ALA A 68 1.50 22.92 20.00
CA ALA A 68 1.45 23.37 21.39
C ALA A 68 2.73 24.10 21.83
N ALA A 69 3.86 23.78 21.21
CA ALA A 69 5.13 24.50 21.41
C ALA A 69 5.20 25.84 20.65
N GLY A 70 4.18 26.19 19.87
CA GLY A 70 4.11 27.41 19.06
C GLY A 70 4.84 27.32 17.73
N ASP A 71 5.26 26.12 17.33
CA ASP A 71 5.98 25.87 16.07
C ASP A 71 5.01 25.35 14.98
N ASP A 72 5.43 25.45 13.72
CA ASP A 72 4.64 25.03 12.57
C ASP A 72 4.95 23.58 12.16
N PRO A 73 4.02 22.63 12.33
CA PRO A 73 4.22 21.23 11.92
C PRO A 73 4.51 21.06 10.43
N ALA A 74 4.07 21.98 9.57
CA ALA A 74 4.29 21.89 8.13
C ALA A 74 5.78 21.99 7.75
N GLN A 75 6.65 22.44 8.66
CA GLN A 75 8.10 22.40 8.46
C GLN A 75 8.69 20.98 8.57
N TYR A 76 7.96 20.04 9.16
CA TYR A 76 8.46 18.70 9.49
C TYR A 76 7.68 17.58 8.82
N VAL A 77 6.39 17.80 8.51
CA VAL A 77 5.52 16.78 7.93
C VAL A 77 4.61 17.35 6.85
N ASP A 78 4.39 16.56 5.79
CA ASP A 78 3.31 16.80 4.84
C ASP A 78 1.99 16.29 5.43
N ILE A 79 1.05 17.21 5.66
CA ILE A 79 -0.27 16.86 6.19
C ILE A 79 -1.24 16.65 5.04
N ALA A 80 -1.76 15.43 4.93
CA ALA A 80 -2.80 15.09 3.96
C ALA A 80 -4.07 14.62 4.69
N PHE A 81 -5.21 15.20 4.33
CA PHE A 81 -6.51 14.76 4.81
C PHE A 81 -7.10 13.71 3.87
N LYS A 82 -7.46 12.55 4.40
CA LYS A 82 -8.16 11.49 3.66
C LYS A 82 -9.61 11.42 4.13
N VAL A 83 -10.53 11.72 3.24
CA VAL A 83 -11.98 11.60 3.48
C VAL A 83 -12.51 10.44 2.65
N PRO A 84 -12.76 9.25 3.24
CA PRO A 84 -13.36 8.14 2.50
C PRO A 84 -14.79 8.49 2.09
N GLU A 85 -15.09 8.39 0.79
CA GLU A 85 -16.40 8.78 0.24
C GLU A 85 -17.58 8.07 0.92
N ARG A 86 -17.41 6.79 1.28
CA ARG A 86 -18.42 6.03 2.04
C ARG A 86 -18.71 6.64 3.41
N LYS A 87 -17.70 7.16 4.10
CA LYS A 87 -17.88 7.84 5.40
C LYS A 87 -18.55 9.18 5.19
N TYR A 88 -18.07 9.96 4.23
CA TYR A 88 -18.62 11.26 3.87
C TYR A 88 -20.13 11.18 3.53
N ALA A 89 -20.55 10.16 2.76
CA ALA A 89 -21.96 9.93 2.45
C ALA A 89 -22.84 9.59 3.68
N ALA A 90 -22.23 9.05 4.74
CA ALA A 90 -22.92 8.68 5.99
C ALA A 90 -22.90 9.79 7.06
N TRP A 91 -22.26 10.93 6.79
CA TRP A 91 -22.19 12.04 7.74
C TRP A 91 -23.52 12.79 7.85
N PRO A 92 -23.81 13.41 9.02
CA PRO A 92 -24.87 14.39 9.15
C PRO A 92 -24.69 15.56 8.17
N ASP A 93 -25.80 16.09 7.66
CA ASP A 93 -25.81 17.14 6.62
C ASP A 93 -24.98 18.37 7.00
N ALA A 94 -25.01 18.79 8.27
CA ALA A 94 -24.27 19.95 8.76
C ALA A 94 -22.75 19.80 8.61
N ILE A 95 -22.20 18.62 8.91
CA ILE A 95 -20.77 18.34 8.76
C ILE A 95 -20.42 18.20 7.28
N ARG A 96 -21.27 17.50 6.51
CA ARG A 96 -21.09 17.29 5.07
C ARG A 96 -21.00 18.62 4.32
N ALA A 97 -21.88 19.57 4.63
CA ALA A 97 -21.93 20.88 4.01
C ALA A 97 -20.60 21.66 4.13
N GLY A 98 -19.90 21.54 5.25
CA GLY A 98 -18.61 22.21 5.46
C GLY A 98 -17.49 21.68 4.55
N PHE A 99 -17.59 20.43 4.09
CA PHE A 99 -16.60 19.78 3.23
C PHE A 99 -16.94 19.85 1.74
N GLU A 100 -18.18 20.22 1.38
CA GLU A 100 -18.63 20.29 -0.01
C GLU A 100 -17.74 21.16 -0.90
N PRO A 101 -17.32 22.38 -0.49
CA PRO A 101 -16.48 23.23 -1.34
C PRO A 101 -15.10 22.64 -1.65
N ALA A 102 -14.60 21.76 -0.78
CA ALA A 102 -13.33 21.05 -0.98
C ALA A 102 -13.50 19.75 -1.79
N ARG A 103 -14.73 19.32 -2.07
CA ARG A 103 -15.03 18.08 -2.78
C ARG A 103 -15.18 18.34 -4.27
N THR A 104 -14.37 17.66 -5.08
CA THR A 104 -14.48 17.68 -6.55
C THR A 104 -14.83 16.29 -7.07
N VAL A 105 -15.95 16.16 -7.78
CA VAL A 105 -16.33 14.91 -8.46
C VAL A 105 -15.85 14.98 -9.90
N ARG A 106 -15.09 13.96 -10.32
CA ARG A 106 -14.66 13.78 -11.71
C ARG A 106 -15.22 12.46 -12.24
N PRO A 107 -15.53 12.35 -13.54
CA PRO A 107 -15.95 11.09 -14.13
C PRO A 107 -14.90 10.00 -13.89
N GLY A 108 -15.36 8.82 -13.46
CA GLY A 108 -14.51 7.64 -13.31
C GLY A 108 -14.31 6.91 -14.63
N THR A 109 -13.61 5.77 -14.59
CA THR A 109 -13.45 4.89 -15.74
C THR A 109 -14.80 4.33 -16.18
N LEU A 110 -15.18 4.55 -17.44
CA LEU A 110 -16.35 3.92 -18.06
C LEU A 110 -16.19 2.40 -18.00
N LYS A 111 -17.17 1.73 -17.41
CA LYS A 111 -17.29 0.27 -17.42
C LYS A 111 -18.52 -0.08 -18.24
N ILE A 112 -18.30 -0.81 -19.34
CA ILE A 112 -19.38 -1.34 -20.18
C ILE A 112 -19.42 -2.84 -19.93
N GLU A 113 -20.59 -3.34 -19.59
CA GLU A 113 -20.88 -4.76 -19.44
C GLU A 113 -22.02 -5.12 -20.38
N ILE A 114 -21.82 -6.15 -21.20
CA ILE A 114 -22.87 -6.70 -22.05
C ILE A 114 -23.38 -7.94 -21.33
N VAL A 115 -24.59 -7.83 -20.77
CA VAL A 115 -25.29 -8.95 -20.14
C VAL A 115 -26.27 -9.58 -21.14
N PRO A 116 -26.44 -10.91 -21.16
CA PRO A 116 -27.40 -11.57 -22.05
C PRO A 116 -28.84 -11.17 -21.71
N GLN A 117 -29.65 -10.92 -22.74
CA GLN A 117 -31.06 -10.59 -22.59
C GLN A 117 -31.86 -11.89 -22.36
N GLY A 118 -31.99 -12.29 -21.10
CA GLY A 118 -32.78 -13.46 -20.70
C GLY A 118 -31.94 -14.72 -20.54
N GLY A 119 -31.60 -15.04 -19.30
CA GLY A 119 -30.91 -16.27 -18.92
C GLY A 119 -31.08 -16.54 -17.43
N ASP A 120 -32.34 -16.57 -16.99
CA ASP A 120 -32.82 -17.25 -15.78
C ASP A 120 -34.34 -17.41 -15.95
N GLN A 121 -34.73 -18.51 -16.61
CA GLN A 121 -35.91 -19.28 -16.24
C GLN A 121 -35.42 -20.62 -15.73
#